data_AF-A0A183FQX6-F1
#
_entry.id   AF-A0A183FQX6-F1
#
_cell.length_a   1.000
_cell.length_b   1.000
_cell.length_c   1.000
_cell.angle_alpha   90.00
_cell.angle_beta   90.00
_cell.angle_gamma   90.00
#
_symmetry.space_group_name_H-M   'P 1'
#
loop_
_entity.id
_entity.type
_entity.pdbx_description
1 polymer ?
#
loop_
_entity_poly.entity_id
_entity_poly.type
_entity_poly.pdbx_seq_one_letter_code
_entity_poly.pdbx_strand_id
1 'polypeptide(L)'
;MNEQNLRNIATVSRTIGVKKTLFAVIRHPIDRFLSGYVDKCHNDLIYYTAEERCFGCKDDMRCFIETLHKVLVEFYNGTIERTRMVLYLVRHFAPQTWYCDFKDHKNDYILIRYKSGKNGTREVADEFDKVFRYAQIPKKQRAYIHSEMMRGTTPHSTSRSPTREAAEKELRSDDDLMRLIMQMYYYDFVEFGFG
;
A
#
# COMPACT_ATOMS: atom_id res chain seq x y z
N MET A 1 22.47 3.01 13.48
CA MET A 1 21.21 3.41 14.13
C MET A 1 20.21 2.30 13.83
N ASN A 2 19.70 1.60 14.85
CA ASN A 2 18.94 0.36 14.65
C ASN A 2 17.48 0.69 14.26
N GLU A 3 17.05 0.36 13.04
CA GLU A 3 15.71 0.67 12.50
C GLU A 3 14.55 0.07 13.32
N GLN A 4 14.83 -0.87 14.21
CA GLN A 4 13.84 -1.53 15.06
C GLN A 4 13.18 -0.61 16.12
N ASN A 5 13.74 0.57 16.41
CA ASN A 5 13.23 1.45 17.47
C ASN A 5 12.21 2.52 17.02
N LEU A 6 11.88 2.62 15.72
CA LEU A 6 10.94 3.62 15.19
C LEU A 6 9.56 3.01 14.87
N ARG A 7 8.96 2.29 15.82
CA ARG A 7 7.67 1.60 15.60
C ARG A 7 6.42 2.44 15.90
N ASN A 8 6.58 3.57 16.60
CA ASN A 8 5.48 4.43 17.02
C ASN A 8 5.87 5.90 16.76
N ILE A 9 4.87 6.72 16.39
CA ILE A 9 5.05 8.14 16.05
C ILE A 9 5.64 8.96 17.21
N ALA A 10 5.37 8.61 18.46
CA ALA A 10 5.94 9.23 19.65
C ALA A 10 7.47 9.08 19.69
N THR A 11 8.00 7.91 19.34
CA THR A 11 9.46 7.71 19.27
C THR A 11 10.07 8.52 18.12
N VAL A 12 9.42 8.50 16.95
CA VAL A 12 9.83 9.31 15.78
C VAL A 12 9.85 10.80 16.12
N SER A 13 8.83 11.28 16.85
CA SER A 13 8.70 12.68 17.25
C SER A 13 9.85 13.15 18.15
N ARG A 14 10.32 12.29 19.06
CA ARG A 14 11.47 12.60 19.93
C ARG A 14 12.76 12.78 19.13
N THR A 15 12.89 12.13 17.98
CA THR A 15 14.08 12.19 17.13
C THR A 15 14.06 13.35 16.13
N ILE A 16 12.92 13.59 15.47
CA ILE A 16 12.81 14.58 14.37
C ILE A 16 12.55 16.00 14.91
N GLY A 17 12.08 16.13 16.16
CA GLY A 17 11.75 17.39 16.80
C GLY A 17 10.31 17.84 16.57
N VAL A 18 9.96 18.97 17.19
CA VAL A 18 8.56 19.43 17.34
C VAL A 18 7.98 20.04 16.05
N LYS A 19 8.83 20.63 15.20
CA LYS A 19 8.40 21.24 13.93
C LYS A 19 8.52 20.21 12.80
N LYS A 20 7.45 19.45 12.57
CA LYS A 20 7.36 18.40 11.54
C LYS A 20 6.08 18.54 10.71
N THR A 21 6.16 18.12 9.45
CA THR A 21 5.00 17.91 8.58
C THR A 21 4.86 16.43 8.34
N LEU A 22 3.77 15.83 8.84
CA LEU A 22 3.45 14.44 8.59
C LEU A 22 2.56 14.36 7.35
N PHE A 23 2.89 13.47 6.43
CA PHE A 23 2.05 13.16 5.29
C PHE A 23 2.14 11.67 4.97
N ALA A 24 1.08 11.14 4.38
CA ALA A 24 1.03 9.76 3.97
C ALA A 24 0.28 9.63 2.64
N VAL A 25 0.76 8.73 1.78
CA VAL A 25 0.10 8.44 0.50
C VAL A 25 -0.91 7.34 0.72
N ILE A 26 -2.20 7.64 0.56
CA ILE A 26 -3.28 6.66 0.65
C ILE A 26 -3.74 6.23 -0.75
N ARG A 27 -4.15 4.97 -0.89
CA ARG A 27 -4.56 4.41 -2.19
C ARG A 27 -5.88 3.67 -2.06
N HIS A 28 -6.70 3.70 -3.10
CA HIS A 28 -7.97 2.97 -3.15
C HIS A 28 -7.71 1.47 -2.85
N PRO A 29 -8.44 0.84 -1.92
CA PRO A 29 -8.11 -0.51 -1.45
C PRO A 29 -8.05 -1.57 -2.55
N ILE A 30 -9.05 -1.61 -3.44
CA ILE A 30 -9.07 -2.54 -4.59
C ILE A 30 -7.85 -2.36 -5.51
N ASP A 31 -7.52 -1.11 -5.84
CA ASP A 31 -6.39 -0.83 -6.73
C ASP A 31 -5.05 -1.19 -6.06
N ARG A 32 -4.93 -0.96 -4.74
CA ARG A 32 -3.77 -1.38 -3.95
C ARG A 32 -3.64 -2.91 -3.92
N PHE A 33 -4.73 -3.63 -3.63
CA PHE A 33 -4.74 -5.10 -3.64
C PHE A 33 -4.30 -5.65 -5.00
N LEU A 34 -4.96 -5.25 -6.08
CA LEU A 34 -4.67 -5.78 -7.41
C LEU A 34 -3.25 -5.42 -7.88
N SER A 35 -2.76 -4.24 -7.52
CA SER A 35 -1.36 -3.86 -7.75
C SER A 35 -0.39 -4.76 -7.01
N GLY A 36 -0.67 -5.08 -5.75
CA GLY A 36 0.12 -6.00 -4.94
C GLY A 36 0.05 -7.43 -5.45
N TYR A 37 -1.14 -7.89 -5.86
CA TYR A 37 -1.34 -9.23 -6.40
C TYR A 37 -0.53 -9.45 -7.68
N VAL A 38 -0.59 -8.52 -8.62
CA VAL A 38 0.20 -8.61 -9.86
C VAL A 38 1.69 -8.53 -9.59
N ASP A 39 2.14 -7.60 -8.73
CA ASP A 39 3.56 -7.47 -8.43
C ASP A 39 4.07 -8.72 -7.70
N LYS A 40 3.38 -9.17 -6.64
CA LYS A 40 3.90 -10.19 -5.72
C LYS A 40 3.53 -11.63 -6.06
N CYS A 41 2.41 -11.84 -6.74
CA CYS A 41 1.94 -13.19 -7.10
C CYS A 41 2.17 -13.54 -8.56
N HIS A 42 2.46 -12.57 -9.44
CA HIS A 42 2.76 -12.85 -10.85
C HIS A 42 4.17 -12.44 -11.28
N ASN A 43 4.67 -11.28 -10.85
CA ASN A 43 5.94 -10.73 -11.36
C ASN A 43 7.16 -11.05 -10.47
N ASP A 44 6.99 -10.99 -9.15
CA ASP A 44 8.11 -11.14 -8.19
C ASP A 44 8.50 -12.62 -8.09
N LEU A 45 9.73 -12.90 -8.53
CA LEU A 45 10.43 -14.19 -8.40
C LEU A 45 11.77 -14.02 -7.67
N ILE A 46 11.99 -12.87 -7.03
CA ILE A 46 13.26 -12.55 -6.35
C ILE A 46 13.33 -13.29 -5.02
N TYR A 47 12.20 -13.38 -4.31
CA TYR A 47 12.15 -13.91 -2.94
C TYR A 47 11.59 -15.33 -2.83
N TYR A 48 10.75 -15.73 -3.78
CA TYR A 48 10.05 -17.02 -3.78
C TYR A 48 9.91 -17.52 -5.22
N THR A 49 9.88 -18.84 -5.39
CA THR A 49 9.56 -19.46 -6.68
C THR A 49 8.09 -19.23 -7.06
N ALA A 50 7.72 -19.52 -8.30
CA ALA A 50 6.34 -19.41 -8.76
C ALA A 50 5.39 -20.35 -7.99
N GLU A 51 5.92 -21.47 -7.51
CA GLU A 51 5.24 -22.52 -6.78
C GLU A 51 5.06 -22.18 -5.29
N GLU A 52 5.93 -21.35 -4.72
CA GLU A 52 5.89 -20.98 -3.30
C GLU A 52 5.18 -19.67 -3.05
N ARG A 53 5.34 -18.68 -3.93
CA ARG A 53 4.83 -17.32 -3.70
C ARG A 53 3.32 -17.34 -3.49
N CYS A 54 2.84 -16.35 -2.74
CA CYS A 54 1.43 -16.18 -2.45
C CYS A 54 0.78 -17.45 -1.88
N PHE A 55 1.46 -18.04 -0.88
CA PHE A 55 1.04 -19.23 -0.13
C PHE A 55 0.90 -20.49 -1.00
N GLY A 56 1.60 -20.55 -2.13
CA GLY A 56 1.52 -21.65 -3.07
C GLY A 56 0.21 -21.71 -3.87
N CYS A 57 -0.57 -20.62 -3.88
CA CYS A 57 -1.78 -20.51 -4.68
C CYS A 57 -1.50 -20.31 -6.19
N LYS A 58 -0.23 -20.12 -6.59
CA LYS A 58 0.15 -19.86 -7.99
C LYS A 58 -0.65 -18.68 -8.55
N ASP A 59 -1.39 -18.89 -9.63
CA ASP A 59 -2.25 -17.90 -10.29
C ASP A 59 -3.73 -18.00 -9.87
N ASP A 60 -4.07 -18.78 -8.85
CA ASP A 60 -5.45 -18.90 -8.34
C ASP A 60 -5.75 -17.75 -7.36
N MET A 61 -6.52 -16.76 -7.82
CA MET A 61 -6.89 -15.59 -7.02
C MET A 61 -7.78 -15.96 -5.84
N ARG A 62 -8.71 -16.91 -6.01
CA ARG A 62 -9.62 -17.34 -4.95
C ARG A 62 -8.85 -17.98 -3.80
N CYS A 63 -7.97 -18.93 -4.12
CA CYS A 63 -7.05 -19.53 -3.15
C CYS A 63 -6.28 -18.44 -2.39
N PHE A 64 -5.73 -17.47 -3.12
CA PHE A 64 -4.91 -16.42 -2.51
C PHE A 64 -5.72 -15.52 -1.59
N ILE A 65 -6.88 -15.03 -2.01
CA ILE A 65 -7.73 -14.13 -1.22
C ILE A 65 -8.26 -14.82 0.04
N GLU A 66 -8.73 -16.06 -0.09
CA GLU A 66 -9.24 -16.82 1.05
C GLU A 66 -8.13 -17.12 2.07
N THR A 67 -6.93 -17.47 1.58
CA THR A 67 -5.75 -17.71 2.44
C THR A 67 -5.27 -16.41 3.08
N LEU A 68 -5.16 -15.33 2.31
CA LEU A 68 -4.75 -14.02 2.81
C LEU A 68 -5.70 -13.49 3.88
N HIS A 69 -7.01 -13.63 3.69
CA HIS A 69 -8.01 -13.23 4.69
C HIS A 69 -7.79 -13.96 6.02
N LYS A 70 -7.64 -15.29 5.99
CA LYS A 70 -7.33 -16.10 7.19
C LYS A 70 -6.03 -15.64 7.85
N VAL A 71 -4.96 -15.48 7.07
CA VAL A 71 -3.65 -15.03 7.54
C VAL A 71 -3.73 -13.65 8.19
N LEU A 72 -4.48 -12.69 7.62
CA LEU A 72 -4.62 -11.36 8.20
C LEU A 72 -5.37 -11.40 9.53
N VAL A 73 -6.45 -12.17 9.63
CA VAL A 73 -7.20 -12.35 10.89
C VAL A 73 -6.32 -12.97 11.97
N GLU A 74 -5.61 -14.06 11.65
CA GLU A 74 -4.73 -14.74 12.61
C GLU A 74 -3.50 -13.90 12.98
N PHE A 75 -2.96 -13.12 12.03
CA PHE A 75 -1.84 -12.21 12.28
C PHE A 75 -2.26 -11.09 13.23
N TYR A 76 -3.45 -10.52 13.04
CA TYR A 76 -4.01 -9.50 13.92
C TYR A 76 -4.24 -10.05 15.34
N ASN A 77 -4.77 -11.28 15.45
CA ASN A 77 -5.01 -11.94 16.73
C ASN A 77 -3.74 -12.50 17.38
N GLY A 78 -2.60 -12.51 16.68
CA GLY A 78 -1.34 -13.06 17.16
C GLY A 78 -1.32 -14.59 17.25
N THR A 79 -2.18 -15.29 16.50
CA THR A 79 -2.34 -16.76 16.56
C THR A 79 -1.59 -17.52 15.48
N ILE A 80 -1.02 -16.82 14.49
CA ILE A 80 -0.23 -17.43 13.41
C ILE A 80 1.28 -17.29 13.65
N GLU A 81 2.05 -18.30 13.23
CA GLU A 81 3.50 -18.21 13.17
C GLU A 81 3.94 -17.13 12.17
N ARG A 82 4.85 -16.26 12.61
CA ARG A 82 5.38 -15.15 11.79
C ARG A 82 6.52 -15.62 10.89
N THR A 83 6.23 -16.58 10.02
CA THR A 83 7.19 -17.08 9.02
C THR A 83 7.61 -15.95 8.07
N ARG A 84 8.73 -16.15 7.35
CA ARG A 84 9.22 -15.16 6.37
C ARG A 84 8.16 -14.83 5.31
N MET A 85 7.38 -15.83 4.86
CA MET A 85 6.32 -15.64 3.87
C MET A 85 5.14 -14.86 4.44
N VAL A 86 4.68 -15.21 5.65
CA VAL A 86 3.62 -14.47 6.34
C VAL A 86 4.02 -13.00 6.52
N LEU A 87 5.21 -12.73 7.06
CA LEU A 87 5.70 -11.37 7.24
C LEU A 87 5.82 -10.60 5.93
N TYR A 88 6.32 -11.27 4.88
CA TYR A 88 6.43 -10.68 3.55
C TYR A 88 5.07 -10.30 2.98
N LEU A 89 4.09 -11.22 2.97
CA LEU A 89 2.78 -10.95 2.38
C LEU A 89 1.95 -9.98 3.23
N VAL A 90 1.97 -10.11 4.56
CA VAL A 90 1.32 -9.14 5.46
C VAL A 90 1.86 -7.73 5.22
N ARG A 91 3.17 -7.55 5.03
CA ARG A 91 3.78 -6.23 4.74
C ARG A 91 3.24 -5.59 3.44
N HIS A 92 2.86 -6.41 2.46
CA HIS A 92 2.39 -5.90 1.16
C HIS A 92 0.86 -5.77 1.11
N PHE A 93 0.13 -6.64 1.82
CA PHE A 93 -1.30 -6.81 1.65
C PHE A 93 -2.15 -6.44 2.87
N ALA A 94 -1.57 -6.24 4.07
CA ALA A 94 -2.36 -5.79 5.22
C ALA A 94 -2.99 -4.42 4.96
N PRO A 95 -4.14 -4.10 5.58
CA PRO A 95 -4.80 -2.82 5.43
C PRO A 95 -3.86 -1.66 5.67
N GLN A 96 -4.00 -0.60 4.87
CA GLN A 96 -3.14 0.57 4.98
C GLN A 96 -3.32 1.29 6.34
N THR A 97 -4.53 1.19 6.92
CA THR A 97 -4.85 1.62 8.29
C THR A 97 -4.03 0.94 9.38
N TRP A 98 -3.38 -0.20 9.12
CA TRP A 98 -2.49 -0.85 10.09
C TRP A 98 -1.12 -0.17 10.21
N TYR A 99 -0.79 0.74 9.28
CA TYR A 99 0.48 1.46 9.27
C TYR A 99 0.33 2.89 9.77
N CYS A 100 1.46 3.58 9.92
CA CYS A 100 1.55 5.01 10.25
C CYS A 100 0.91 5.41 11.59
N ASP A 101 0.54 4.44 12.43
CA ASP A 101 -0.17 4.69 13.70
C ASP A 101 -1.50 5.42 13.48
N PHE A 102 -2.17 5.16 12.35
CA PHE A 102 -3.37 5.90 11.96
C PHE A 102 -4.53 5.78 12.94
N LYS A 103 -4.60 4.69 13.70
CA LYS A 103 -5.61 4.51 14.74
C LYS A 103 -5.69 5.71 15.68
N ASP A 104 -4.53 6.22 16.11
CA ASP A 104 -4.44 7.28 17.10
C ASP A 104 -4.03 8.63 16.46
N HIS A 105 -3.37 8.59 15.30
CA HIS A 105 -2.69 9.75 14.72
C HIS A 105 -3.12 10.12 13.30
N LYS A 106 -4.18 9.54 12.72
CA LYS A 106 -4.61 9.85 11.34
C LYS A 106 -4.75 11.34 11.07
N ASN A 107 -5.35 12.09 12.00
CA ASN A 107 -5.61 13.51 11.84
C ASN A 107 -4.35 14.39 11.90
N ASP A 108 -3.21 13.82 12.31
CA ASP A 108 -1.93 14.51 12.29
C ASP A 108 -1.28 14.51 10.89
N TYR A 109 -1.77 13.67 9.97
CA TYR A 109 -1.21 13.51 8.62
C TYR A 109 -1.98 14.32 7.57
N ILE A 110 -1.22 14.93 6.65
CA ILE A 110 -1.75 15.34 5.35
C ILE A 110 -1.86 14.09 4.47
N LEU A 111 -3.08 13.69 4.11
CA LEU A 111 -3.33 12.52 3.28
C LEU A 111 -3.26 12.88 1.80
N ILE A 112 -2.26 12.33 1.10
CA ILE A 112 -2.11 12.43 -0.35
C ILE A 112 -2.83 11.24 -0.99
N ARG A 113 -3.88 11.49 -1.79
CA ARG A 113 -4.57 10.42 -2.51
C ARG A 113 -3.78 10.03 -3.76
N TYR A 114 -3.29 8.81 -3.80
CA TYR A 114 -2.70 8.23 -4.99
C TYR A 114 -3.75 8.12 -6.09
N LYS A 115 -3.37 8.54 -7.30
CA LYS A 115 -4.22 8.42 -8.50
C LYS A 115 -3.47 7.66 -9.58
N SER A 116 -4.13 6.67 -10.15
CA SER A 116 -3.68 5.96 -11.34
C SER A 116 -4.24 6.65 -12.62
N GLY A 117 -3.80 6.22 -13.79
CA GLY A 117 -4.31 6.71 -15.08
C GLY A 117 -3.40 7.71 -15.80
N LYS A 118 -3.92 8.36 -16.85
CA LYS A 118 -3.13 9.21 -17.77
C LYS A 118 -2.49 10.42 -17.08
N ASN A 119 -3.20 11.01 -16.12
CA ASN A 119 -2.76 12.19 -15.39
C ASN A 119 -2.36 11.88 -13.93
N GLY A 120 -2.49 10.63 -13.49
CA GLY A 120 -2.29 10.24 -12.10
C GLY A 120 -0.92 10.66 -11.54
N THR A 121 0.16 10.43 -12.29
CA THR A 121 1.52 10.83 -11.90
C THR A 121 1.64 12.33 -11.66
N ARG A 122 1.07 13.15 -12.55
CA ARG A 122 1.10 14.62 -12.42
C ARG A 122 0.30 15.07 -11.21
N GLU A 123 -0.89 14.53 -11.04
CA GLU A 123 -1.76 14.88 -9.91
C GLU A 123 -1.11 14.53 -8.57
N VAL A 124 -0.48 13.36 -8.47
CA VAL A 124 0.29 12.98 -7.27
C VAL A 124 1.49 13.90 -7.07
N ALA A 125 2.25 14.22 -8.12
CA ALA A 125 3.38 15.16 -8.02
C ALA A 125 2.95 16.57 -7.56
N ASP A 126 1.80 17.05 -8.02
CA ASP A 126 1.24 18.33 -7.62
C ASP A 126 0.79 18.32 -6.14
N GLU A 127 0.20 17.22 -5.65
CA GLU A 127 -0.13 17.06 -4.23
C GLU A 127 1.14 17.02 -3.34
N PHE A 128 2.20 16.36 -3.80
CA PHE A 128 3.49 16.38 -3.11
C PHE A 128 4.08 17.81 -3.06
N ASP A 129 4.04 18.58 -4.16
CA ASP A 129 4.50 19.98 -4.14
C ASP A 129 3.71 20.83 -3.13
N LYS A 130 2.39 20.61 -3.00
CA LYS A 130 1.56 21.30 -1.99
C LYS A 130 2.04 21.00 -0.57
N VAL A 131 2.30 19.73 -0.24
CA VAL A 131 2.82 19.31 1.07
C VAL A 131 4.20 19.92 1.33
N PHE A 132 5.11 19.85 0.35
CA PHE A 132 6.44 20.40 0.49
C PHE A 132 6.45 21.93 0.59
N ARG A 133 5.53 22.61 -0.08
CA ARG A 133 5.31 24.04 0.06
C ARG A 133 4.83 24.39 1.47
N TYR A 134 3.88 23.62 2.01
CA TYR A 134 3.41 23.76 3.39
C TYR A 134 4.55 23.56 4.40
N ALA A 135 5.42 22.57 4.14
CA ALA A 135 6.64 22.32 4.91
C ALA A 135 7.75 23.36 4.70
N GLN A 136 7.48 24.46 3.97
CA GLN A 136 8.41 25.56 3.69
C GLN A 136 9.67 25.13 2.91
N ILE A 137 9.61 24.04 2.13
CA ILE A 137 10.71 23.61 1.27
C ILE A 137 10.90 24.60 0.10
N PRO A 138 12.13 25.10 -0.15
CA PRO A 138 12.45 26.02 -1.24
C PRO A 138 11.96 25.57 -2.63
N LYS A 139 11.43 26.51 -3.42
CA LYS A 139 10.86 26.26 -4.75
C LYS A 139 11.79 25.45 -5.68
N LYS A 140 13.10 25.70 -5.64
CA LYS A 140 14.09 24.99 -6.46
C LYS A 140 14.12 23.49 -6.16
N GLN A 141 14.08 23.10 -4.89
CA GLN A 141 14.08 21.69 -4.48
C GLN A 141 12.76 21.01 -4.83
N ARG A 142 11.63 21.70 -4.62
CA ARG A 142 10.33 21.13 -4.98
C ARG A 142 10.19 20.94 -6.49
N ALA A 143 10.65 21.89 -7.30
CA ALA A 143 10.68 21.78 -8.75
C ALA A 143 11.54 20.59 -9.23
N TYR A 144 12.69 20.36 -8.57
CA TYR A 144 13.51 19.19 -8.85
C TYR A 144 12.75 17.88 -8.53
N ILE A 145 12.19 17.74 -7.33
CA ILE A 145 11.44 16.53 -6.94
C ILE A 145 10.25 16.30 -7.89
N HIS A 146 9.50 17.35 -8.21
CA HIS A 146 8.39 17.28 -9.17
C HIS A 146 8.87 16.75 -10.52
N SER A 147 9.99 17.26 -11.04
CA SER A 147 10.54 16.78 -12.30
C SER A 147 10.98 15.31 -12.26
N GLU A 148 11.54 14.84 -11.14
CA GLU A 148 11.90 13.42 -10.97
C GLU A 148 10.65 12.53 -10.90
N MET A 149 9.60 12.96 -10.21
CA MET A 149 8.32 12.23 -10.18
C MET A 149 7.69 12.12 -11.57
N MET A 150 7.91 13.10 -12.45
CA MET A 150 7.39 13.11 -13.81
C MET A 150 8.20 12.25 -14.81
N ARG A 151 9.39 11.76 -14.46
CA ARG A 151 10.27 11.03 -15.38
C ARG A 151 9.83 9.61 -15.73
N GLY A 152 8.86 9.04 -15.01
CA GLY A 152 8.27 7.76 -15.39
C GLY A 152 7.83 6.93 -14.19
N THR A 153 7.39 5.70 -14.48
CA THR A 153 6.99 4.72 -13.48
C THR A 153 8.17 3.87 -13.02
N THR A 154 8.08 3.32 -11.81
CA THR A 154 9.09 2.40 -11.28
C THR A 154 9.04 1.04 -12.00
N PRO A 155 10.12 0.23 -11.93
CA PRO A 155 10.15 -1.13 -12.50
C PRO A 155 9.02 -2.04 -12.02
N HIS A 156 8.49 -1.80 -10.82
CA HIS A 156 7.38 -2.55 -10.21
C HIS A 156 5.99 -2.02 -10.59
N SER A 157 5.91 -1.12 -11.59
CA SER A 157 4.62 -0.61 -12.01
C SER A 157 3.81 -1.68 -12.72
N THR A 158 2.69 -2.04 -12.10
CA THR A 158 1.71 -2.98 -12.67
C THR A 158 0.58 -2.27 -13.38
N SER A 159 0.60 -0.93 -13.41
CA SER A 159 -0.47 -0.15 -14.02
C SER A 159 -0.51 -0.40 -15.53
N ARG A 160 -1.69 -0.79 -16.04
CA ARG A 160 -1.95 -1.07 -17.47
C ARG A 160 -1.29 -2.34 -18.03
N SER A 161 -0.86 -3.28 -17.19
CA SER A 161 -0.45 -4.59 -17.70
C SER A 161 -1.67 -5.46 -18.04
N PRO A 162 -1.61 -6.31 -19.08
CA PRO A 162 -2.69 -7.26 -19.39
C PRO A 162 -3.04 -8.16 -18.20
N THR A 163 -2.04 -8.58 -17.42
CA THR A 163 -2.22 -9.35 -16.18
C THR A 163 -3.06 -8.59 -15.15
N ARG A 164 -2.86 -7.26 -15.03
CA ARG A 164 -3.62 -6.43 -14.09
C ARG A 164 -5.07 -6.25 -14.53
N GLU A 165 -5.33 -6.15 -15.83
CA GLU A 165 -6.68 -6.09 -16.39
C GLU A 165 -7.41 -7.42 -16.21
N ALA A 166 -6.74 -8.54 -16.46
CA ALA A 166 -7.28 -9.88 -16.23
C ALA A 166 -7.63 -10.11 -14.75
N ALA A 167 -6.71 -9.80 -13.84
CA ALA A 167 -6.95 -9.89 -12.40
C ALA A 167 -8.11 -8.99 -11.94
N GLU A 168 -8.25 -7.79 -12.51
CA GLU A 168 -9.40 -6.94 -12.18
C GLU A 168 -10.72 -7.56 -12.61
N LYS A 169 -10.75 -8.12 -13.82
CA LYS A 169 -11.95 -8.74 -14.37
C LYS A 169 -12.35 -9.96 -13.54
N GLU A 170 -11.38 -10.80 -13.18
CA GLU A 170 -11.58 -11.96 -12.31
C GLU A 170 -12.18 -11.53 -10.96
N LEU A 171 -11.53 -10.60 -10.25
CA LEU A 171 -12.02 -10.11 -8.96
C LEU A 171 -13.42 -9.50 -9.03
N ARG A 172 -13.70 -8.70 -10.07
CA ARG A 172 -15.01 -8.04 -10.24
C ARG A 172 -16.12 -8.99 -10.68
N SER A 173 -15.78 -10.16 -11.20
CA SER A 173 -16.76 -11.17 -11.61
C SER A 173 -17.18 -12.10 -10.48
N ASP A 174 -16.56 -11.97 -9.30
CA ASP A 174 -16.74 -12.88 -8.17
C ASP A 174 -17.15 -12.11 -6.91
N ASP A 175 -18.45 -12.11 -6.62
CA ASP A 175 -19.03 -11.36 -5.49
C ASP A 175 -18.52 -11.86 -4.13
N ASP A 176 -18.20 -13.16 -4.02
CA ASP A 176 -17.67 -13.75 -2.79
C ASP A 176 -16.26 -13.24 -2.51
N LEU A 177 -15.40 -13.19 -3.53
CA LEU A 177 -14.06 -12.61 -3.42
C LEU A 177 -14.10 -11.12 -3.16
N MET A 178 -14.99 -10.38 -3.83
CA MET A 178 -15.17 -8.96 -3.60
C MET A 178 -15.58 -8.67 -2.16
N ARG A 179 -16.48 -9.49 -1.58
CA ARG A 179 -16.87 -9.39 -0.18
C ARG A 179 -15.69 -9.62 0.77
N LEU A 180 -14.83 -10.61 0.51
CA LEU A 180 -13.61 -10.82 1.31
C LEU A 180 -12.65 -9.63 1.22
N ILE A 181 -12.48 -9.03 0.04
CA ILE A 181 -11.69 -7.80 -0.15
C ILE A 181 -12.27 -6.65 0.67
N MET A 182 -13.58 -6.46 0.62
CA MET A 182 -14.26 -5.43 1.44
C MET A 182 -14.09 -5.68 2.94
N GLN A 183 -14.14 -6.93 3.39
CA GLN A 183 -13.91 -7.29 4.80
C GLN A 183 -12.47 -7.02 5.22
N MET A 184 -11.49 -7.47 4.42
CA MET A 184 -10.07 -7.23 4.71
C MET A 184 -9.77 -5.74 4.83
N TYR A 185 -10.31 -4.92 3.92
CA TYR A 185 -9.97 -3.51 3.81
C TYR A 185 -11.06 -2.55 4.31
N TYR A 186 -12.01 -3.01 5.10
CA TYR A 186 -13.17 -2.23 5.54
C TYR A 186 -12.75 -0.87 6.12
N TYR A 187 -11.79 -0.87 7.05
CA TYR A 187 -11.31 0.37 7.67
C TYR A 187 -10.57 1.28 6.68
N ASP A 188 -9.90 0.75 5.65
CA ASP A 188 -9.30 1.62 4.63
C ASP A 188 -10.38 2.36 3.82
N PHE A 189 -11.52 1.71 3.53
CA PHE A 189 -12.64 2.37 2.86
C PHE A 189 -13.26 3.47 3.70
N VAL A 190 -13.53 3.17 4.97
CA VAL A 190 -14.19 4.09 5.90
C VAL A 190 -13.26 5.23 6.29
N GLU A 191 -12.06 4.92 6.80
CA GLU A 191 -11.16 5.91 7.38
C GLU A 191 -10.58 6.88 6.36
N PHE A 192 -10.41 6.43 5.12
CA PHE A 192 -9.88 7.26 4.03
C PHE A 192 -10.96 7.79 3.08
N GLY A 193 -12.25 7.47 3.30
CA GLY A 193 -13.35 7.94 2.46
C GLY A 193 -13.20 7.48 1.00
N PHE A 194 -13.13 6.16 0.81
CA PHE A 194 -13.21 5.50 -0.50
C PHE A 194 -14.53 4.74 -0.71
N GLY A 195 -15.45 4.80 0.26
CA GLY A 195 -16.81 4.26 0.15
C GLY A 195 -17.78 5.18 -0.57
#